data_AF-A0A2G9M4G6-F1
#
_entry.id   AF-A0A2G9M4G6-F1
#
_cell.length_a   1.000
_cell.length_b   1.000
_cell.length_c   1.000
_cell.angle_alpha   90.00
_cell.angle_beta   90.00
_cell.angle_gamma   90.00
#
_symmetry.space_group_name_H-M   'P 1'
#
loop_
_entity.id
_entity.type
_entity.pdbx_description
1 polymer ?
#
loop_
_entity_poly.entity_id
_entity_poly.type
_entity_poly.pdbx_seq_one_letter_code
_entity_poly.pdbx_strand_id
1 'polypeptide(L)'
;MERPKVGLGVFIIKDGKFLLLKRKGAHGEGTWGLAGGHLEFGESYEDCAKRETLEEVGITIQNIRFASVTNDIFENKHYLTIFCTAEYKEGDITNKEPDKCEGIKWFSWDALPQPLFQPIINLIKDGFDLNRSIDRYQHYKGNHYQVLGTARHSETLEEHVIYQGLYDSEFGKDPLWIRPKKDFEEDVTIDGRQVPRFKKI
;
A
#
# COMPACT_ATOMS: atom_id res chain seq x y z
N MET A 1 -8.67 31.11 9.35
CA MET A 1 -9.00 29.78 9.90
C MET A 1 -7.89 28.84 9.47
N GLU A 2 -7.26 28.15 10.40
CA GLU A 2 -6.20 27.16 10.09
C GLU A 2 -6.82 25.97 9.36
N ARG A 3 -6.11 25.43 8.37
CA ARG A 3 -6.55 24.28 7.57
C ARG A 3 -5.66 23.08 7.86
N PRO A 4 -6.18 21.84 7.81
CA PRO A 4 -5.35 20.65 7.88
C PRO A 4 -4.30 20.65 6.76
N LYS A 5 -3.13 20.11 7.06
CA LYS A 5 -2.06 19.87 6.08
C LYS A 5 -2.24 18.50 5.44
N VAL A 6 -1.57 18.25 4.32
CA VAL A 6 -1.57 16.95 3.64
C VAL A 6 -0.19 16.32 3.80
N GLY A 7 -0.17 15.16 4.48
CA GLY A 7 1.01 14.31 4.57
C GLY A 7 0.87 13.10 3.66
N LEU A 8 1.98 12.45 3.37
CA LEU A 8 2.02 11.22 2.59
C LEU A 8 2.91 10.18 3.27
N GLY A 9 2.52 8.92 3.23
CA GLY A 9 3.31 7.77 3.67
C GLY A 9 3.30 6.66 2.62
N VAL A 10 4.47 6.07 2.34
CA VAL A 10 4.65 5.04 1.31
C VAL A 10 4.95 3.68 1.93
N PHE A 11 4.08 2.69 1.71
CA PHE A 11 4.40 1.29 1.89
C PHE A 11 5.27 0.81 0.72
N ILE A 12 6.59 0.95 0.87
CA ILE A 12 7.57 0.47 -0.09
C ILE A 12 7.73 -1.04 0.11
N ILE A 13 7.26 -1.85 -0.83
CA ILE A 13 7.14 -3.30 -0.72
C ILE A 13 8.25 -4.00 -1.50
N LYS A 14 8.84 -5.02 -0.85
CA LYS A 14 9.80 -5.93 -1.46
C LYS A 14 9.74 -7.28 -0.73
N ASP A 15 9.65 -8.38 -1.49
CA ASP A 15 9.69 -9.76 -0.97
C ASP A 15 8.69 -10.01 0.19
N GLY A 16 7.46 -9.50 0.05
CA GLY A 16 6.40 -9.65 1.06
C GLY A 16 6.61 -8.83 2.35
N LYS A 17 7.61 -7.95 2.37
CA LYS A 17 7.91 -7.03 3.47
C LYS A 17 7.78 -5.59 3.00
N PHE A 18 7.75 -4.66 3.94
CA PHE A 18 7.78 -3.23 3.66
C PHE A 18 8.76 -2.48 4.55
N LEU A 19 9.23 -1.34 4.05
CA LEU A 19 10.26 -0.53 4.69
C LEU A 19 9.64 0.39 5.75
N LEU A 20 10.24 0.43 6.94
CA LEU A 20 9.95 1.42 7.98
C LEU A 20 11.22 2.14 8.42
N LEU A 21 11.05 3.42 8.74
CA LEU A 21 12.08 4.32 9.24
C LEU A 21 11.81 4.63 10.73
N LYS A 22 12.84 4.52 11.55
CA LYS A 22 12.79 4.87 12.97
C LYS A 22 13.08 6.36 13.12
N ARG A 23 12.07 7.12 13.50
CA ARG A 23 12.07 8.58 13.58
C ARG A 23 12.93 9.07 14.76
N LYS A 24 13.66 10.16 14.54
CA LYS A 24 14.50 10.86 15.52
C LYS A 24 14.02 12.32 15.65
N GLY A 25 13.97 12.84 16.88
CA GLY A 25 13.52 14.20 17.19
C GLY A 25 12.02 14.35 17.53
N ALA A 26 11.63 15.56 17.98
CA ALA A 26 10.42 15.83 18.76
C ALA A 26 9.06 15.38 18.16
N HIS A 27 8.94 15.17 16.85
CA HIS A 27 7.66 14.73 16.25
C HIS A 27 7.65 13.21 16.03
N GLY A 28 7.22 12.48 17.07
CA GLY A 28 7.14 11.01 17.05
C GLY A 28 8.48 10.34 17.27
N GLU A 29 9.35 10.92 18.10
CA GLU A 29 10.66 10.37 18.44
C GLU A 29 10.58 8.89 18.86
N GLY A 30 11.46 8.06 18.31
CA GLY A 30 11.54 6.63 18.61
C GLY A 30 10.45 5.77 17.97
N THR A 31 9.47 6.37 17.29
CA THR A 31 8.42 5.63 16.57
C THR A 31 8.87 5.19 15.18
N TRP A 32 8.27 4.11 14.68
CA TRP A 32 8.47 3.62 13.32
C TRP A 32 7.39 4.19 12.39
N GLY A 33 7.83 4.87 11.33
CA GLY A 33 6.99 5.46 10.30
C GLY A 33 7.35 4.97 8.90
N LEU A 34 6.49 5.25 7.93
CA LEU A 34 6.78 5.06 6.52
C LEU A 34 7.71 6.17 6.02
N ALA A 35 8.36 5.93 4.89
CA ALA A 35 8.97 7.03 4.13
C ALA A 35 7.86 7.97 3.65
N GLY A 36 8.11 9.28 3.66
CA GLY A 36 7.13 10.25 3.22
C GLY A 36 7.17 11.58 3.98
N GLY A 37 6.50 12.58 3.42
CA GLY A 37 6.53 13.94 3.95
C GLY A 37 5.30 14.74 3.56
N HIS A 38 5.47 16.03 3.28
CA HIS A 38 4.35 16.91 2.92
C HIS A 38 4.15 16.90 1.41
N LEU A 39 2.87 16.83 1.01
CA LEU A 39 2.51 17.02 -0.39
C LEU A 39 2.71 18.50 -0.77
N GLU A 40 3.52 18.76 -1.80
CA GLU A 40 3.79 20.12 -2.25
C GLU A 40 2.67 20.67 -3.16
N PHE A 41 2.58 22.00 -3.27
CA PHE A 41 1.58 22.64 -4.12
C PHE A 41 1.84 22.33 -5.60
N GLY A 42 0.85 21.73 -6.28
CA GLY A 42 0.97 21.32 -7.67
C GLY A 42 1.61 19.95 -7.88
N GLU A 43 2.00 19.27 -6.79
CA GLU A 43 2.58 17.93 -6.82
C GLU A 43 1.48 16.84 -6.80
N SER A 44 1.67 15.78 -7.59
CA SER A 44 0.83 14.58 -7.47
C SER A 44 1.26 13.75 -6.25
N TYR A 45 0.35 12.95 -5.68
CA TYR A 45 0.76 12.08 -4.56
C TYR A 45 1.79 11.03 -5.00
N GLU A 46 1.78 10.62 -6.28
CA GLU A 46 2.79 9.72 -6.83
C GLU A 46 4.17 10.38 -6.94
N ASP A 47 4.23 11.65 -7.33
CA ASP A 47 5.51 12.36 -7.44
C ASP A 47 6.07 12.70 -6.05
N CYS A 48 5.20 13.05 -5.08
CA CYS A 48 5.57 13.18 -3.68
C CYS A 48 6.16 11.86 -3.14
N ALA A 49 5.50 10.73 -3.39
CA ALA A 49 5.99 9.42 -2.97
C ALA A 49 7.39 9.11 -3.52
N LYS A 50 7.63 9.40 -4.81
CA LYS A 50 8.95 9.21 -5.44
C LYS A 50 10.00 10.14 -4.85
N ARG A 51 9.68 11.43 -4.70
CA ARG A 51 10.59 12.46 -4.16
C ARG A 51 11.01 12.11 -2.74
N GLU A 52 10.04 11.93 -1.84
CA GLU A 52 10.31 11.64 -0.42
C GLU A 52 11.06 10.32 -0.26
N THR A 53 10.70 9.28 -1.02
CA THR A 53 11.44 8.01 -0.98
C THR A 53 12.90 8.18 -1.44
N LEU A 54 13.15 8.94 -2.51
CA LEU A 54 14.51 9.20 -2.96
C LEU A 54 15.30 10.04 -1.95
N GLU A 55 14.66 11.07 -1.39
CA GLU A 55 15.24 12.01 -0.42
C GLU A 55 15.59 11.36 0.91
N GLU A 56 14.71 10.51 1.46
CA GLU A 56 14.91 9.92 2.80
C GLU A 56 15.72 8.63 2.78
N VAL A 57 15.53 7.78 1.74
CA VAL A 57 16.10 6.42 1.71
C VAL A 57 16.95 6.09 0.47
N GLY A 58 17.01 6.98 -0.52
CA GLY A 58 17.93 6.85 -1.66
C GLY A 58 17.54 5.80 -2.71
N ILE A 59 16.29 5.34 -2.72
CA ILE A 59 15.81 4.33 -3.67
C ILE A 59 14.72 4.90 -4.57
N THR A 60 14.47 4.21 -5.69
CA THR A 60 13.33 4.49 -6.56
C THR A 60 12.26 3.42 -6.42
N ILE A 61 11.03 3.83 -6.69
CA ILE A 61 9.83 3.01 -6.55
C ILE A 61 9.01 3.02 -7.84
N GLN A 62 8.17 2.00 -8.01
CA GLN A 62 7.28 1.86 -9.16
C GLN A 62 5.91 1.33 -8.74
N ASN A 63 4.97 1.29 -9.69
CA ASN A 63 3.62 0.75 -9.46
C ASN A 63 2.92 1.37 -8.24
N ILE A 64 3.05 2.70 -8.11
CA ILE A 64 2.50 3.47 -6.99
C ILE A 64 0.97 3.46 -7.09
N ARG A 65 0.30 3.08 -6.01
CA ARG A 65 -1.16 3.02 -5.91
C ARG A 65 -1.65 3.66 -4.62
N PHE A 66 -2.74 4.42 -4.71
CA PHE A 66 -3.47 4.88 -3.53
C PHE A 66 -3.89 3.67 -2.67
N ALA A 67 -3.73 3.78 -1.36
CA ALA A 67 -4.09 2.74 -0.41
C ALA A 67 -5.22 3.18 0.53
N SER A 68 -5.04 4.31 1.22
CA SER A 68 -6.03 4.84 2.17
C SER A 68 -5.73 6.30 2.52
N VAL A 69 -6.59 6.91 3.33
CA VAL A 69 -6.36 8.22 3.95
C VAL A 69 -6.79 8.17 5.41
N THR A 70 -6.00 8.78 6.30
CA THR A 70 -6.37 8.96 7.71
C THR A 70 -6.53 10.42 8.07
N ASN A 71 -7.33 10.66 9.11
CA ASN A 71 -7.53 11.95 9.73
C ASN A 71 -6.72 12.03 11.04
N ASP A 72 -5.54 12.65 11.00
CA ASP A 72 -4.57 12.62 12.10
C ASP A 72 -4.51 13.95 12.84
N ILE A 73 -5.10 13.96 14.04
CA ILE A 73 -5.13 15.11 14.94
C ILE A 73 -4.10 14.91 16.06
N PHE A 74 -3.13 15.81 16.13
CA PHE A 74 -2.12 15.95 17.18
C PHE A 74 -2.41 17.22 18.00
N GLU A 75 -1.77 17.40 19.16
CA GLU A 75 -2.04 18.53 20.07
C GLU A 75 -2.06 19.90 19.38
N ASN A 76 -1.15 20.16 18.43
CA ASN A 76 -1.02 21.44 17.73
C ASN A 76 -0.92 21.28 16.20
N LYS A 77 -1.30 20.12 15.66
CA LYS A 77 -1.19 19.85 14.22
C LYS A 77 -2.34 18.96 13.77
N HIS A 78 -2.82 19.19 12.56
CA HIS A 78 -3.84 18.37 11.93
C HIS A 78 -3.41 18.03 10.51
N TYR A 79 -3.31 16.74 10.22
CA TYR A 79 -3.00 16.21 8.90
C TYR A 79 -4.13 15.34 8.36
N LEU A 80 -4.37 15.42 7.06
CA LEU A 80 -4.81 14.25 6.32
C LEU A 80 -3.57 13.53 5.81
N THR A 81 -3.40 12.26 6.16
CA THR A 81 -2.27 11.46 5.68
C THR A 81 -2.74 10.52 4.58
N ILE A 82 -2.22 10.72 3.37
CA ILE A 82 -2.45 9.83 2.24
C ILE A 82 -1.47 8.66 2.36
N PHE A 83 -1.97 7.44 2.33
CA PHE A 83 -1.16 6.25 2.23
C PHE A 83 -1.16 5.73 0.80
N CYS A 84 0.02 5.36 0.33
CA CYS A 84 0.16 4.66 -0.94
C CYS A 84 0.99 3.39 -0.75
N THR A 85 0.80 2.44 -1.66
CA THR A 85 1.67 1.28 -1.82
C THR A 85 2.56 1.51 -3.03
N ALA A 86 3.79 1.02 -2.98
CA ALA A 86 4.69 1.04 -4.11
C ALA A 86 5.64 -0.16 -4.06
N GLU A 87 6.09 -0.63 -5.21
CA GLU A 87 7.14 -1.64 -5.29
C GLU A 87 8.51 -0.98 -5.25
N TYR A 88 9.42 -1.57 -4.48
CA TYR A 88 10.85 -1.31 -4.63
C TYR A 88 11.28 -1.58 -6.08
N LYS A 89 11.96 -0.63 -6.70
CA LYS A 89 12.51 -0.79 -8.05
C LYS A 89 14.02 -1.01 -8.02
N GLU A 90 14.78 -0.01 -7.58
CA GLU A 90 16.25 -0.01 -7.59
C GLU A 90 16.85 1.02 -6.62
N GLY A 91 18.15 0.91 -6.34
CA GLY A 91 18.91 1.81 -5.47
C GLY A 91 19.36 1.17 -4.16
N ASP A 92 20.40 1.74 -3.54
CA ASP A 92 20.93 1.26 -2.26
C ASP A 92 20.27 2.00 -1.09
N ILE A 93 19.56 1.24 -0.26
CA ILE A 93 18.87 1.79 0.92
C ILE A 93 19.89 2.42 1.85
N THR A 94 19.81 3.74 1.98
CA THR A 94 20.72 4.54 2.78
C THR A 94 19.91 5.55 3.58
N ASN A 95 20.21 5.71 4.87
CA ASN A 95 19.64 6.81 5.64
C ASN A 95 20.23 8.15 5.17
N LYS A 96 19.46 8.88 4.36
CA LYS A 96 19.86 10.17 3.82
C LYS A 96 19.60 11.33 4.78
N GLU A 97 18.84 11.09 5.86
CA GLU A 97 18.49 12.08 6.88
C GLU A 97 18.89 11.63 8.29
N PRO A 98 20.21 11.48 8.60
CA PRO A 98 20.70 10.95 9.87
C PRO A 98 20.30 11.78 11.12
N ASP A 99 19.87 13.02 10.92
CA ASP A 99 19.37 13.89 11.99
C ASP A 99 17.89 13.62 12.32
N LYS A 100 17.13 13.04 11.39
CA LYS A 100 15.69 12.76 11.52
C LYS A 100 15.35 11.27 11.56
N CYS A 101 16.28 10.40 11.19
CA CYS A 101 16.12 8.96 11.17
C CYS A 101 17.32 8.28 11.83
N GLU A 102 17.08 7.29 12.68
CA GLU A 102 18.12 6.51 13.36
C GLU A 102 18.16 5.03 12.96
N GLY A 103 17.26 4.59 12.07
CA GLY A 103 17.25 3.21 11.59
C GLY A 103 16.26 2.97 10.46
N ILE A 104 16.61 2.09 9.53
CA ILE A 104 15.76 1.67 8.42
C ILE A 104 15.72 0.14 8.41
N LYS A 105 14.53 -0.44 8.41
CA LYS A 105 14.37 -1.92 8.44
C LYS A 105 13.14 -2.38 7.66
N TRP A 106 13.23 -3.60 7.18
CA TRP A 106 12.12 -4.32 6.54
C TRP A 106 11.30 -5.08 7.59
N PHE A 107 9.98 -4.95 7.53
CA PHE A 107 9.04 -5.66 8.41
C PHE A 107 7.94 -6.34 7.59
N SER A 108 7.37 -7.42 8.14
CA SER A 108 6.12 -7.98 7.64
C SER A 108 4.94 -7.32 8.35
N TRP A 109 3.78 -7.31 7.71
CA TRP A 109 2.55 -6.77 8.29
C TRP A 109 2.14 -7.50 9.57
N ASP A 110 2.41 -8.81 9.66
CA ASP A 110 2.09 -9.62 10.84
C ASP A 110 3.10 -9.48 12.00
N ALA A 111 4.18 -8.71 11.82
CA ALA A 111 5.23 -8.52 12.82
C ALA A 111 5.70 -7.06 12.89
N LEU A 112 4.75 -6.15 13.10
CA LEU A 112 5.01 -4.72 13.18
C LEU A 112 5.89 -4.37 14.40
N PRO A 113 6.88 -3.47 14.23
CA PRO A 113 7.66 -2.97 15.35
C PRO A 113 6.81 -2.05 16.23
N GLN A 114 7.29 -1.79 17.45
CA GLN A 114 6.69 -0.82 18.35
C GLN A 114 7.74 0.15 18.90
N PRO A 115 7.37 1.41 19.18
CA PRO A 115 6.07 2.03 18.91
C PRO A 115 5.91 2.42 17.43
N LEU A 116 4.68 2.39 16.90
CA LEU A 116 4.35 2.89 15.56
C LEU A 116 4.03 4.39 15.57
N PHE A 117 4.29 5.07 14.46
CA PHE A 117 3.89 6.46 14.28
C PHE A 117 2.36 6.57 14.17
N GLN A 118 1.78 7.61 14.77
CA GLN A 118 0.32 7.74 14.98
C GLN A 118 -0.54 7.52 13.71
N PRO A 119 -0.18 8.04 12.52
CA PRO A 119 -0.96 7.79 11.31
C PRO A 119 -1.10 6.30 10.96
N ILE A 120 -0.05 5.49 11.18
CA ILE A 120 -0.12 4.04 10.94
C ILE A 120 -1.05 3.38 11.97
N ILE A 121 -1.02 3.84 13.22
CA ILE A 121 -1.94 3.36 14.26
C ILE A 121 -3.39 3.66 13.88
N ASN A 122 -3.67 4.87 13.40
CA ASN A 122 -5.01 5.26 12.95
C ASN A 122 -5.45 4.45 11.73
N LEU A 123 -4.55 4.25 10.77
CA LEU A 123 -4.78 3.44 9.58
C LEU A 123 -5.19 2.00 9.95
N ILE A 124 -4.51 1.37 10.90
CA ILE A 124 -4.85 0.03 11.39
C ILE A 124 -6.20 0.02 12.10
N LYS A 125 -6.51 1.05 12.90
CA LYS A 125 -7.81 1.18 13.58
C LYS A 125 -8.97 1.33 12.60
N ASP A 126 -8.74 1.97 11.47
CA ASP A 126 -9.71 2.12 10.38
C ASP A 126 -9.91 0.81 9.57
N GLY A 127 -9.23 -0.27 9.96
CA GLY A 127 -9.40 -1.61 9.38
C GLY A 127 -8.54 -1.87 8.15
N PHE A 128 -7.56 -1.00 7.86
CA PHE A 128 -6.60 -1.25 6.80
C PHE A 128 -5.73 -2.47 7.13
N ASP A 129 -5.47 -3.28 6.11
CA ASP A 129 -4.66 -4.49 6.19
C ASP A 129 -3.81 -4.59 4.93
N LEU A 130 -2.50 -4.31 5.06
CA LEU A 130 -1.59 -4.30 3.92
C LEU A 130 -1.55 -5.66 3.21
N ASN A 131 -1.67 -6.77 3.94
CA ASN A 131 -1.66 -8.10 3.33
C ASN A 131 -2.80 -8.27 2.31
N ARG A 132 -3.98 -7.70 2.60
CA ARG A 132 -5.10 -7.70 1.64
C ARG A 132 -4.84 -6.75 0.49
N SER A 133 -4.23 -5.60 0.76
CA SER A 133 -3.94 -4.57 -0.24
C SER A 133 -2.77 -4.90 -1.17
N ILE A 134 -2.01 -5.98 -0.97
CA ILE A 134 -0.89 -6.36 -1.85
C ILE A 134 -1.10 -7.68 -2.59
N ASP A 135 -2.23 -8.34 -2.35
CA ASP A 135 -2.52 -9.66 -2.88
C ASP A 135 -2.71 -9.61 -4.41
N ARG A 136 -1.67 -10.03 -5.13
CA ARG A 136 -1.63 -10.04 -6.60
C ARG A 136 -1.90 -11.41 -7.16
N TYR A 137 -2.60 -11.42 -8.28
CA TYR A 137 -2.97 -12.63 -8.97
C TYR A 137 -2.71 -12.48 -10.47
N GLN A 138 -2.21 -13.54 -11.07
CA GLN A 138 -2.18 -13.68 -12.52
C GLN A 138 -3.31 -14.62 -12.94
N HIS A 139 -4.18 -14.15 -13.83
CA HIS A 139 -5.16 -15.02 -14.47
C HIS A 139 -4.45 -15.96 -15.45
N TYR A 140 -4.94 -17.17 -15.66
CA TYR A 140 -4.31 -18.14 -16.58
C TYR A 140 -4.14 -17.62 -18.02
N LYS A 141 -4.90 -16.58 -18.41
CA LYS A 141 -4.77 -15.88 -19.70
C LYS A 141 -3.67 -14.80 -19.73
N GLY A 142 -2.92 -14.61 -18.66
CA GLY A 142 -1.75 -13.73 -18.58
C GLY A 142 -1.99 -12.38 -17.90
N ASN A 143 -3.23 -11.88 -17.84
CA ASN A 143 -3.55 -10.60 -17.20
C ASN A 143 -3.29 -10.64 -15.68
N HIS A 144 -2.89 -9.49 -15.15
CA HIS A 144 -2.57 -9.31 -13.73
C HIS A 144 -3.69 -8.55 -13.01
N TYR A 145 -3.90 -8.92 -11.75
CA TYR A 145 -4.99 -8.42 -10.92
C TYR A 145 -4.51 -8.20 -9.48
N GLN A 146 -5.22 -7.32 -8.77
CA GLN A 146 -5.07 -7.09 -7.33
C GLN A 146 -6.41 -7.37 -6.66
N VAL A 147 -6.44 -8.23 -5.65
CA VAL A 147 -7.65 -8.45 -4.85
C VAL A 147 -7.80 -7.30 -3.87
N LEU A 148 -8.98 -6.68 -3.86
CA LEU A 148 -9.30 -5.59 -2.94
C LEU A 148 -10.01 -6.09 -1.68
N GLY A 149 -10.71 -7.21 -1.80
CA GLY A 149 -11.36 -7.87 -0.68
C GLY A 149 -12.44 -8.86 -1.12
N THR A 150 -13.20 -9.32 -0.15
CA THR A 150 -14.36 -10.18 -0.36
C THR A 150 -15.64 -9.49 0.08
N ALA A 151 -16.74 -9.73 -0.61
CA ALA A 151 -18.06 -9.25 -0.26
C ALA A 151 -19.08 -10.41 -0.25
N ARG A 152 -20.25 -10.18 0.33
CA ARG A 152 -21.40 -11.10 0.24
C ARG A 152 -22.52 -10.43 -0.52
N HIS A 153 -23.10 -11.15 -1.48
CA HIS A 153 -24.30 -10.70 -2.17
C HIS A 153 -25.47 -10.64 -1.16
N SER A 154 -26.15 -9.51 -1.05
CA SER A 154 -27.12 -9.26 0.04
C SER A 154 -28.30 -10.23 0.05
N GLU A 155 -28.77 -10.64 -1.13
CA GLU A 155 -29.95 -11.50 -1.27
C GLU A 155 -29.64 -12.99 -1.13
N THR A 156 -28.44 -13.41 -1.53
CA THR A 156 -28.08 -14.84 -1.62
C THR A 156 -27.02 -15.27 -0.61
N LEU A 157 -26.38 -14.30 0.05
CA LEU A 157 -25.23 -14.47 0.94
C LEU A 157 -24.00 -15.12 0.28
N GLU A 158 -24.01 -15.27 -1.05
CA GLU A 158 -22.90 -15.85 -1.82
C GLU A 158 -21.67 -14.94 -1.73
N GLU A 159 -20.53 -15.55 -1.39
CA GLU A 159 -19.26 -14.85 -1.29
C GLU A 159 -18.71 -14.51 -2.68
N HIS A 160 -18.22 -13.29 -2.82
CA HIS A 160 -17.61 -12.77 -4.04
C HIS A 160 -16.24 -12.19 -3.72
N VAL A 161 -15.33 -12.28 -4.70
CA VAL A 161 -14.05 -11.57 -4.70
C VAL A 161 -14.22 -10.29 -5.51
N ILE A 162 -13.82 -9.16 -4.91
CA ILE A 162 -13.71 -7.87 -5.59
C ILE A 162 -12.24 -7.66 -5.92
N TYR A 163 -11.93 -7.47 -7.19
CA TYR A 163 -10.56 -7.40 -7.67
C TYR A 163 -10.41 -6.40 -8.82
N GLN A 164 -9.26 -5.76 -8.90
CA GLN A 164 -8.92 -4.76 -9.89
C GLN A 164 -8.00 -5.36 -10.96
N GLY A 165 -8.30 -5.14 -12.24
CA GLY A 165 -7.37 -5.41 -13.33
C GLY A 165 -6.21 -4.42 -13.30
N LEU A 166 -4.98 -4.89 -13.55
CA LEU A 166 -3.79 -4.04 -13.63
C LEU A 166 -3.44 -3.77 -15.11
N TYR A 167 -4.43 -3.30 -15.87
CA TYR A 167 -4.38 -3.06 -17.32
C TYR A 167 -5.51 -2.12 -17.75
N ASP A 168 -5.35 -1.48 -18.90
CA ASP A 168 -6.40 -0.68 -19.53
C ASP A 168 -7.35 -1.55 -20.36
N SER A 169 -8.64 -1.23 -20.34
CA SER A 169 -9.67 -1.95 -21.09
C SER A 169 -10.72 -1.00 -21.67
N GLU A 170 -11.68 -1.54 -22.42
CA GLU A 170 -12.86 -0.79 -22.87
C GLU A 170 -13.72 -0.23 -21.71
N PHE A 171 -13.57 -0.78 -20.50
CA PHE A 171 -14.24 -0.34 -19.29
C PHE A 171 -13.44 0.70 -18.50
N GLY A 172 -12.36 1.22 -19.07
CA GLY A 172 -11.48 2.21 -18.46
C GLY A 172 -10.16 1.63 -17.93
N LYS A 173 -9.41 2.50 -17.27
CA LYS A 173 -8.12 2.20 -16.63
C LYS A 173 -8.33 1.41 -15.34
N ASP A 174 -7.55 0.35 -15.17
CA ASP A 174 -7.57 -0.55 -14.01
C ASP A 174 -9.00 -0.95 -13.58
N PRO A 175 -9.76 -1.65 -14.45
CA PRO A 175 -11.18 -1.92 -14.25
C PRO A 175 -11.43 -2.77 -13.00
N LEU A 176 -12.52 -2.46 -12.29
CA LEU A 176 -13.00 -3.24 -11.14
C LEU A 176 -13.89 -4.39 -11.59
N TRP A 177 -13.65 -5.56 -11.03
CA TRP A 177 -14.38 -6.79 -11.28
C TRP A 177 -14.92 -7.38 -9.98
N ILE A 178 -16.04 -8.07 -10.10
CA ILE A 178 -16.60 -8.92 -9.07
C ILE A 178 -16.85 -10.31 -9.65
N ARG A 179 -16.56 -11.36 -8.87
CA ARG A 179 -16.74 -12.75 -9.28
C ARG A 179 -17.13 -13.60 -8.07
N PRO A 180 -17.99 -14.63 -8.21
CA PRO A 180 -18.23 -15.58 -7.13
C PRO A 180 -16.89 -16.18 -6.65
N LYS A 181 -16.70 -16.28 -5.35
CA LYS A 181 -15.42 -16.71 -4.77
C LYS A 181 -15.01 -18.11 -5.24
N LYS A 182 -15.98 -19.02 -5.31
CA LYS A 182 -15.80 -20.37 -5.87
C LYS A 182 -15.23 -20.35 -7.30
N ASP A 183 -15.68 -19.42 -8.15
CA ASP A 183 -15.25 -19.32 -9.55
C ASP A 183 -13.91 -18.57 -9.67
N PHE A 184 -13.51 -17.81 -8.64
CA PHE A 184 -12.20 -17.17 -8.57
C PHE A 184 -11.13 -18.18 -8.14
N GLU A 185 -11.46 -19.03 -7.16
CA GLU A 185 -10.55 -20.02 -6.56
C GLU A 185 -10.52 -21.36 -7.33
N GLU A 186 -11.32 -21.53 -8.37
CA GLU A 186 -11.35 -22.78 -9.15
C GLU A 186 -10.10 -23.00 -10.01
N ASP A 187 -9.80 -24.26 -10.25
CA ASP A 187 -8.88 -24.68 -11.30
C ASP A 187 -9.61 -24.77 -12.65
N VAL A 188 -8.90 -24.48 -13.73
CA VAL A 188 -9.35 -24.65 -15.11
C VAL A 188 -8.46 -25.66 -15.84
N THR A 189 -9.05 -26.39 -16.78
CA THR A 189 -8.31 -27.32 -17.63
C THR A 189 -7.75 -26.61 -18.86
N ILE A 190 -6.43 -26.54 -18.98
CA ILE A 190 -5.69 -26.01 -20.13
C ILE A 190 -4.76 -27.11 -20.64
N ASP A 191 -4.89 -27.48 -21.91
CA ASP A 191 -4.07 -28.54 -22.54
C ASP A 191 -4.03 -29.85 -21.72
N GLY A 192 -5.17 -30.21 -21.12
CA GLY A 192 -5.31 -31.42 -20.29
C GLY A 192 -4.72 -31.32 -18.88
N ARG A 193 -4.22 -30.15 -18.46
CA ARG A 193 -3.69 -29.90 -17.11
C ARG A 193 -4.62 -29.00 -16.32
N GLN A 194 -4.80 -29.30 -15.04
CA GLN A 194 -5.47 -28.38 -14.10
C GLN A 194 -4.51 -27.29 -13.67
N VAL A 195 -4.93 -26.04 -13.81
CA VAL A 195 -4.19 -24.86 -13.35
C VAL A 195 -5.13 -23.90 -12.63
N PRO A 196 -4.68 -23.18 -11.59
CA PRO A 196 -5.51 -22.17 -10.94
C PRO A 196 -6.00 -21.14 -11.95
N ARG A 197 -7.29 -20.80 -11.92
CA ARG A 197 -7.82 -19.71 -12.75
C ARG A 197 -7.08 -18.42 -12.45
N PHE A 198 -6.86 -18.14 -11.17
CA PHE A 198 -6.06 -17.04 -10.66
C PHE A 198 -4.96 -17.59 -9.76
N LYS A 199 -3.72 -17.45 -10.20
CA LYS A 199 -2.54 -17.84 -9.41
C LYS A 199 -2.05 -16.63 -8.62
N LYS A 200 -1.95 -16.76 -7.30
CA LYS A 200 -1.30 -15.75 -6.46
C LYS A 200 0.19 -15.64 -6.83
N ILE A 201 0.69 -14.42 -7.03
CA ILE A 201 2.06 -14.13 -7.47
C ILE A 201 2.79 -13.21 -6.49
#